data_AF-A0A377YU25-F1
#
_entry.id   AF-A0A377YU25-F1
#
_cell.length_a   1.000
_cell.length_b   1.000
_cell.length_c   1.000
_cell.angle_alpha   90.00
_cell.angle_beta   90.00
_cell.angle_gamma   90.00
#
_symmetry.space_group_name_H-M   'P 1'
#
loop_
_entity.id
_entity.type
_entity.pdbx_description
1 polymer ?
#
loop_
_entity_poly.entity_id
_entity_poly.type
_entity_poly.pdbx_seq_one_letter_code
_entity_poly.pdbx_strand_id
1 'polypeptide(L)' 'MHIINAEEQHIPAIRRIYAHHVLHGTGSFETEPRTRRKCLPG' A
#
# COMPACT_ATOMS: atom_id res chain seq x y z
N MET A 1 9.14 18.87 8.00
CA MET A 1 8.73 17.46 7.82
C MET A 1 8.48 16.89 9.20
N HIS A 2 7.28 16.35 9.45
CA HIS A 2 6.90 15.77 10.75
C HIS A 2 6.64 14.27 10.54
N ILE A 3 7.39 13.41 11.24
CA ILE A 3 7.26 11.96 11.13
C ILE A 3 6.40 11.47 12.29
N ILE A 4 5.31 10.79 11.97
CA ILE A 4 4.33 10.26 12.93
C ILE A 4 4.15 8.76 12.71
N ASN A 5 3.65 8.06 13.72
CA ASN A 5 3.26 6.66 13.57
C ASN A 5 2.12 6.55 12.56
N ALA A 6 2.21 5.53 11.69
CA ALA A 6 1.11 5.19 10.81
C ALA A 6 -0.02 4.57 11.64
N GLU A 7 -1.25 4.87 11.23
CA GLU A 7 -2.48 4.43 11.88
C GLU A 7 -3.42 3.91 10.79
N GLU A 8 -4.50 3.22 11.16
CA GLU A 8 -5.39 2.56 10.21
C GLU A 8 -5.98 3.54 9.17
N GLN A 9 -6.29 4.77 9.58
CA GLN A 9 -6.76 5.84 8.70
C GLN A 9 -5.76 6.22 7.59
N HIS A 10 -4.47 5.95 7.77
CA HIS A 10 -3.43 6.25 6.78
C HIS A 10 -3.31 5.16 5.71
N ILE A 11 -3.83 3.95 5.96
CA ILE A 11 -3.71 2.80 5.05
C ILE A 11 -4.22 3.09 3.63
N PRO A 12 -5.38 3.75 3.41
CA PRO A 12 -5.85 4.05 2.06
C PRO A 12 -4.87 4.91 1.25
N ALA A 13 -4.25 5.92 1.88
CA ALA A 13 -3.29 6.79 1.22
C ALA A 13 -1.98 6.05 0.91
N ILE A 14 -1.44 5.30 1.87
CA ILE A 14 -0.23 4.46 1.69
C ILE A 14 -0.44 3.48 0.54
N ARG A 15 -1.61 2.81 0.49
CA ARG A 15 -1.95 1.87 -0.59
C ARG A 15 -2.00 2.55 -1.96
N ARG A 16 -2.51 3.78 -2.05
CA ARG A 16 -2.55 4.53 -3.31
C ARG A 16 -1.14 4.88 -3.81
N ILE A 17 -0.26 5.32 -2.91
CA ILE A 17 1.15 5.60 -3.23
C ILE A 17 1.85 4.32 -3.69
N TYR A 18 1.69 3.23 -2.92
CA TYR A 18 2.26 1.93 -3.25
C TYR A 18 1.79 1.44 -4.63
N ALA A 19 0.49 1.50 -4.92
CA ALA A 19 -0.07 1.05 -6.20
C ALA A 19 0.49 1.84 -7.39
N HIS A 20 0.70 3.14 -7.23
CA HIS A 20 1.34 3.95 -8.26
C HIS A 20 2.77 3.47 -8.56
N HIS A 21 3.56 3.17 -7.52
CA HIS A 21 4.93 2.67 -7.69
C HIS A 21 5.00 1.26 -8.28
N VAL A 22 4.05 0.40 -7.98
CA VAL A 22 3.96 -0.93 -8.61
C VAL A 22 3.68 -0.81 -10.11
N LEU A 23 2.71 0.03 -10.50
CA LEU A 23 2.27 0.11 -11.89
C LEU A 23 3.20 0.93 -12.80
N HIS A 24 3.94 1.89 -12.23
CA HIS A 24 4.70 2.87 -13.02
C HIS A 24 6.16 3.00 -12.61
N GLY A 25 6.58 2.30 -11.56
CA GLY A 25 7.94 2.36 -11.03
C GLY A 25 8.68 1.05 -11.20
N THR A 26 10.00 1.13 -11.05
CA THR A 26 10.91 -0.04 -11.03
C THR A 26 11.47 -0.31 -9.63
N GLY A 27 10.98 0.41 -8.61
CA GLY A 27 11.39 0.25 -7.21
C GLY A 27 10.67 -0.89 -6.48
N SER A 28 9.72 -1.55 -7.12
CA SER A 28 9.07 -2.77 -6.64
C SER A 28 9.26 -3.89 -7.67
N PHE A 29 9.34 -5.13 -7.20
CA PHE A 29 9.29 -6.32 -8.06
C PHE A 29 7.85 -6.81 -8.30
N GLU A 30 6.87 -6.30 -7.55
CA GLU A 30 5.47 -6.62 -7.81
C GLU A 30 5.04 -6.00 -9.14
N THR A 31 4.28 -6.74 -9.94
CA THR A 31 3.71 -6.29 -11.22
C THR A 31 2.25 -5.91 -11.13
N GLU A 32 1.58 -6.29 -10.03
CA GLU A 32 0.17 -6.04 -9.78
C GLU A 32 -0.04 -5.56 -8.34
N PRO A 33 -0.75 -4.45 -8.10
CA PRO A 33 -0.91 -3.92 -6.76
C PRO A 33 -1.86 -4.81 -5.93
N ARG A 34 -1.44 -5.16 -4.71
CA ARG A 34 -2.24 -5.97 -3.78
C ARG A 34 -3.56 -5.28 -3.43
N THR A 35 -4.69 -5.85 -3.86
CA THR A 35 -6.01 -5.48 -3.33
C THR A 35 -6.20 -5.99 -1.89
N ARG A 36 -7.17 -5.44 -1.16
CA ARG A 36 -7.41 -5.78 0.26
C ARG A 36 -7.58 -7.29 0.39
N ARG A 37 -6.70 -7.97 1.15
CA ARG A 37 -6.91 -9.36 1.54
C ARG A 37 -8.23 -9.40 2.32
N LYS A 38 -9.20 -10.24 1.90
CA LYS A 38 -10.23 -10.70 2.83
C LYS A 38 -9.46 -11.38 3.96
N CYS A 39 -9.61 -10.92 5.21
CA CYS A 39 -9.22 -11.76 6.34
C CYS A 39 -10.00 -13.06 6.17
N LEU A 40 -9.29 -14.16 5.92
CA LEU A 40 -9.89 -15.47 6.08
C LEU A 40 -10.26 -15.57 7.57
N PRO A 41 -11.52 -15.91 7.90
CA PRO A 41 -11.88 -16.14 9.29
C PRO A 41 -11.02 -17.29 9.82
N GLY A 42 -10.37 -17.06 10.96
CA GLY A 42 -9.72 -18.08 11.76
C GLY A 42 -10.73 -18.79 12.66
#